data_AF-A0A7S4D6W0-F1
#
_entry.id   AF-A0A7S4D6W0-F1
#
_cell.length_a   1.000
_cell.length_b   1.000
_cell.length_c   1.000
_cell.angle_alpha   90.00
_cell.angle_beta   90.00
_cell.angle_gamma   90.00
#
_symmetry.space_group_name_H-M   'P 1'
#
loop_
_entity.id
_entity.type
_entity.pdbx_description
1 polymer ?
#
loop_
_entity_poly.entity_id
_entity_poly.type
_entity_poly.pdbx_seq_one_letter_code
_entity_poly.pdbx_strand_id
1 'polypeptide(L)'
;MNVLATAATNSALKKAFRPTLVVRSFATASRLEQLGIAQKWGITEPRTVYHNLSYPEIALHEAHYKEGHFVSNGAFAVDTGIFTGRSPKDKWVVRNPGTNSEKLVDWNNINQEASPEVWNDLYANSISHMNKAE
;
A
#
# COMPACT_ATOMS: atom_id res chain seq x y z
N MET A 1 12.08 -45.75 0.13
CA MET A 1 12.53 -44.74 -0.86
C MET A 1 12.53 -43.40 -0.17
N ASN A 2 13.71 -42.77 -0.13
CA ASN A 2 14.08 -41.74 0.84
C ASN A 2 13.37 -40.40 0.58
N VAL A 3 12.80 -39.84 1.64
CA VAL A 3 12.27 -38.48 1.75
C VAL A 3 13.44 -37.54 2.04
N LEU A 4 14.14 -37.06 1.01
CA LEU A 4 15.22 -36.07 1.16
C LEU A 4 15.30 -35.16 -0.08
N ALA A 5 14.38 -34.20 -0.22
CA ALA A 5 14.53 -33.12 -1.19
C ALA A 5 13.64 -31.90 -0.87
N THR A 6 13.66 -31.39 0.36
CA THR A 6 12.95 -30.11 0.68
C THR A 6 13.61 -29.33 1.82
N ALA A 7 14.94 -29.20 1.80
CA ALA A 7 15.66 -28.38 2.79
C ALA A 7 16.71 -27.43 2.17
N ALA A 8 16.90 -27.44 0.85
CA ALA A 8 18.00 -26.71 0.21
C ALA A 8 17.66 -25.28 -0.25
N THR A 9 16.40 -24.86 -0.27
CA THR A 9 16.00 -23.55 -0.82
C THR A 9 15.98 -22.40 0.19
N ASN A 10 15.88 -22.68 1.49
CA ASN A 10 15.86 -21.63 2.53
C ASN A 10 17.25 -21.14 2.99
N SER A 11 18.31 -21.92 2.74
CA SER A 11 19.68 -21.60 3.22
C SER A 11 20.41 -20.64 2.28
N ALA A 12 20.23 -20.79 0.96
CA ALA A 12 20.87 -19.95 -0.05
C ALA A 12 20.32 -18.51 -0.04
N LEU A 13 19.00 -18.32 0.15
CA LEU A 13 18.37 -17.01 0.27
C LEU A 13 18.81 -16.26 1.55
N LYS A 14 18.90 -16.96 2.69
CA LYS A 14 19.41 -16.38 3.95
C LYS A 14 20.88 -15.98 3.92
N LYS A 15 21.67 -16.57 3.02
CA LYS A 15 23.12 -16.31 2.91
C LYS A 15 23.45 -15.24 1.88
N ALA A 16 22.67 -15.13 0.80
CA ALA A 16 22.79 -14.08 -0.21
C ALA A 16 22.21 -12.74 0.27
N PHE A 17 21.26 -12.77 1.20
CA PHE A 17 20.65 -11.60 1.82
C PHE A 17 20.98 -11.56 3.31
N ARG A 18 22.13 -11.00 3.65
CA ARG A 18 22.33 -10.40 4.97
C ARG A 18 22.22 -8.88 4.84
N PRO A 19 21.03 -8.29 4.64
CA PRO A 19 20.91 -6.90 5.01
C PRO A 19 20.95 -6.89 6.53
N THR A 20 21.94 -6.19 7.09
CA THR A 20 21.72 -5.56 8.39
C THR A 20 20.38 -4.85 8.26
N LEU A 21 19.36 -5.33 8.98
CA LEU A 21 18.00 -4.81 8.91
C LEU A 21 18.00 -3.37 9.44
N VAL A 22 18.41 -2.43 8.59
CA VAL A 22 18.17 -1.00 8.80
C VAL A 22 16.97 -0.69 7.94
N VAL A 23 15.83 -1.30 8.27
CA VAL A 23 14.57 -0.84 7.73
C VAL A 23 14.44 0.61 8.20
N ARG A 24 14.31 1.54 7.26
CA ARG A 24 14.10 2.96 7.54
C ARG A 24 12.67 3.18 8.04
N SER A 25 12.35 2.56 9.17
CA SER A 25 11.10 2.70 9.90
C SER A 25 11.27 3.78 10.96
N PHE A 26 10.39 4.77 10.95
CA PHE A 26 10.34 5.77 12.01
C PHE A 26 8.91 5.88 12.52
N ALA A 27 8.76 5.99 13.84
CA ALA A 27 7.49 6.21 14.53
C ALA A 27 7.47 7.54 15.29
N THR A 28 8.44 8.42 15.06
CA THR A 28 8.61 9.65 15.84
C THR A 28 7.88 10.81 15.19
N ALA A 29 7.11 11.57 15.99
CA ALA A 29 6.39 12.77 15.55
C ALA A 29 7.28 13.76 14.76
N SER A 30 8.54 13.94 15.17
CA SER A 30 9.51 14.81 14.49
C SER A 30 9.82 14.39 13.05
N ARG A 31 9.70 13.10 12.72
CA ARG A 31 9.92 12.60 11.35
C ARG A 31 8.68 12.77 10.48
N LEU A 32 7.48 12.64 11.05
CA LEU A 32 6.22 12.89 10.35
C LEU A 32 6.11 14.35 9.92
N GLU A 33 6.51 15.28 10.78
CA GLU A 33 6.60 16.70 10.46
C GLU A 33 7.61 16.98 9.35
N GLN A 34 8.81 16.38 9.41
CA GLN A 34 9.81 16.51 8.33
C GLN A 34 9.30 16.00 6.98
N LEU A 35 8.46 14.96 6.97
CA LEU A 35 7.87 14.40 5.75
C LEU A 35 6.57 15.12 5.34
N GLY A 36 6.04 16.03 6.17
CA GLY A 36 4.80 16.76 5.93
C GLY A 36 3.56 15.87 5.84
N ILE A 37 3.62 14.63 6.35
CA ILE A 37 2.56 13.63 6.17
C ILE A 37 1.29 14.06 6.93
N ALA A 38 1.47 14.53 8.18
CA ALA A 38 0.36 14.99 9.01
C ALA A 38 -0.33 16.22 8.42
N GLN A 39 0.43 17.22 7.99
CA GLN A 39 -0.10 18.48 7.47
C GLN A 39 -0.78 18.30 6.10
N LYS A 40 -0.23 17.45 5.25
CA LYS A 40 -0.72 17.27 3.87
C LYS A 40 -1.88 16.27 3.79
N TRP A 41 -1.82 15.19 4.58
CA TRP A 41 -2.75 14.07 4.45
C TRP A 41 -3.60 13.83 5.70
N GLY A 42 -3.29 14.42 6.86
CA GLY A 42 -4.03 14.19 8.09
C GLY A 42 -3.67 12.90 8.83
N ILE A 43 -2.62 12.20 8.40
CA ILE A 43 -2.10 11.00 9.08
C ILE A 43 -1.14 11.47 10.18
N THR A 44 -1.60 11.43 11.42
CA THR A 44 -0.92 12.03 12.60
C THR A 44 -0.31 11.01 13.54
N GLU A 45 -0.88 9.81 13.62
CA GLU A 45 -0.49 8.79 14.60
C GLU A 45 -0.20 7.42 13.95
N PRO A 46 0.57 7.35 12.83
CA PRO A 46 0.94 6.06 12.26
C PRO A 46 1.88 5.31 13.22
N ARG A 47 1.62 4.02 13.45
CA ARG A 47 2.47 3.19 14.32
C ARG A 47 3.89 3.06 13.78
N THR A 48 4.04 2.88 12.47
CA THR A 48 5.35 2.82 11.81
C THR A 48 5.24 3.34 10.40
N VAL A 49 6.18 4.21 10.00
CA VAL A 49 6.29 4.68 8.61
C VAL A 49 7.53 4.11 7.98
N TYR A 50 7.33 3.28 6.95
CA TYR A 50 8.36 2.79 6.06
C TYR A 50 8.45 3.72 4.84
N HIS A 51 9.55 4.47 4.72
CA HIS A 51 9.69 5.47 3.67
C HIS A 51 10.84 5.15 2.71
N ASN A 52 10.55 5.12 1.41
CA ASN A 52 11.50 4.82 0.33
C ASN A 52 12.24 3.49 0.53
N LEU A 53 11.51 2.42 0.84
CA LEU A 53 12.06 1.06 0.87
C LEU A 53 12.57 0.68 -0.53
N SER A 54 13.72 0.01 -0.57
CA SER A 54 14.24 -0.63 -1.77
C SER A 54 13.46 -1.92 -2.10
N TYR A 55 13.53 -2.40 -3.34
CA TYR A 55 12.90 -3.68 -3.72
C TYR A 55 13.29 -4.85 -2.80
N PRO A 56 14.58 -5.04 -2.42
CA PRO A 56 15.00 -5.92 -1.34
C PRO A 56 14.20 -5.82 -0.04
N GLU A 57 14.00 -4.60 0.46
CA GLU A 57 13.32 -4.36 1.73
C GLU A 57 11.82 -4.59 1.62
N ILE A 58 11.21 -4.23 0.49
CA ILE A 58 9.80 -4.50 0.19
C ILE A 58 9.56 -6.02 0.17
N ALA A 59 10.38 -6.78 -0.55
CA ALA A 59 10.20 -8.23 -0.67
C ALA A 59 10.34 -8.95 0.69
N LEU A 60 11.21 -8.45 1.57
CA LEU A 60 11.31 -8.94 2.95
C LEU A 60 10.10 -8.54 3.80
N HIS A 61 9.57 -7.33 3.62
CA HIS A 61 8.38 -6.84 4.30
C HIS A 61 7.16 -7.70 3.92
N GLU A 62 6.89 -7.87 2.63
CA GLU A 62 5.77 -8.69 2.13
C GLU A 62 5.85 -10.15 2.63
N ALA A 63 7.06 -10.72 2.67
CA ALA A 63 7.29 -12.05 3.22
C ALA A 63 7.11 -12.12 4.74
N HIS A 64 7.50 -11.08 5.48
CA HIS A 64 7.34 -11.00 6.93
C HIS A 64 5.86 -10.98 7.33
N TYR A 65 5.04 -10.20 6.63
CA TYR A 65 3.60 -10.09 6.87
C TYR A 65 2.77 -11.18 6.18
N LYS A 66 3.40 -12.11 5.45
CA LYS A 66 2.75 -13.23 4.76
C LYS A 66 1.68 -12.77 3.76
N GLU A 67 1.96 -11.69 3.06
CA GLU A 67 1.05 -11.10 2.04
C GLU A 67 1.06 -11.90 0.72
N GLY A 68 1.95 -12.89 0.62
CA GLY A 68 2.14 -13.74 -0.54
C GLY A 68 3.26 -14.75 -0.32
N HIS A 69 3.87 -15.24 -1.40
CA HIS A 69 4.99 -16.17 -1.33
C HIS A 69 5.93 -16.05 -2.54
N PHE A 70 7.20 -16.42 -2.35
CA PHE A 70 8.14 -16.51 -3.46
C PHE A 70 7.91 -17.80 -4.27
N VAL A 71 7.84 -17.66 -5.59
CA VAL A 71 7.84 -18.78 -6.53
C VAL A 71 9.28 -19.19 -6.89
N SER A 72 9.44 -20.33 -7.58
CA SER A 72 10.75 -20.96 -7.84
C SER A 72 11.76 -20.08 -8.59
N ASN A 73 11.31 -19.08 -9.35
CA ASN A 73 12.16 -18.14 -10.06
C ASN A 73 12.50 -16.88 -9.24
N GLY A 74 12.06 -16.79 -7.98
CA GLY A 74 12.34 -15.67 -7.08
C GLY A 74 11.36 -14.49 -7.18
N ALA A 75 10.33 -14.55 -8.03
CA ALA A 75 9.26 -13.55 -8.03
C ALA A 75 8.34 -13.73 -6.81
N PHE A 76 7.79 -12.63 -6.29
CA PHE A 76 6.78 -12.65 -5.23
C PHE A 76 5.38 -12.75 -5.84
N ALA A 77 4.63 -13.77 -5.47
CA ALA A 77 3.27 -14.03 -5.95
C ALA A 77 2.26 -13.68 -4.85
N VAL A 78 1.22 -12.95 -5.23
CA VAL A 78 0.13 -12.47 -4.36
C VAL A 78 -1.20 -12.95 -4.94
N ASP A 79 -2.13 -13.31 -4.06
CA ASP A 79 -3.51 -13.63 -4.42
C ASP A 79 -4.43 -12.48 -3.97
N THR A 80 -5.12 -11.83 -4.91
CA THR A 80 -6.05 -10.72 -4.63
C THR A 80 -7.48 -11.20 -4.35
N GLY A 81 -7.69 -12.51 -4.24
CA GLY A 81 -8.97 -13.13 -3.89
C GLY A 81 -10.01 -12.96 -5.00
N ILE A 82 -11.20 -12.50 -4.64
CA ILE A 82 -12.32 -12.37 -5.58
C ILE A 82 -12.16 -11.21 -6.58
N PHE A 83 -11.32 -10.22 -6.27
CA PHE A 83 -11.10 -9.04 -7.10
C PHE A 83 -9.83 -9.23 -7.93
N THR A 84 -9.95 -10.00 -9.02
CA THR A 84 -8.82 -10.37 -9.90
C THR A 84 -8.63 -9.43 -11.09
N GLY A 85 -9.42 -8.36 -11.17
CA GLY A 85 -9.38 -7.39 -12.26
C GLY A 85 -9.81 -6.01 -11.81
N ARG A 86 -10.01 -5.11 -12.78
CA ARG A 86 -10.57 -3.79 -12.50
C ARG A 86 -12.03 -3.91 -12.09
N SER A 87 -12.49 -2.97 -11.26
CA SER A 87 -13.92 -2.77 -10.97
C SER A 87 -14.38 -1.43 -11.58
N PRO A 88 -14.71 -1.38 -12.89
CA PRO A 88 -14.96 -0.11 -13.57
C PRO A 88 -16.12 0.70 -12.98
N LYS A 89 -17.10 0.02 -12.40
CA LYS A 89 -18.28 0.64 -11.77
C LYS A 89 -17.99 1.30 -10.42
N ASP A 90 -16.86 0.98 -9.81
CA ASP A 90 -16.45 1.54 -8.51
C ASP A 90 -15.49 2.73 -8.66
N LYS A 91 -15.27 3.21 -9.88
CA LYS A 91 -14.50 4.42 -10.16
C LYS A 91 -15.44 5.64 -10.20
N TRP A 92 -15.12 6.64 -9.38
CA TRP A 92 -15.85 7.89 -9.27
C TRP A 92 -14.90 9.08 -9.42
N VAL A 93 -15.44 10.22 -9.87
CA VAL A 93 -14.73 11.50 -9.96
C VAL A 93 -15.52 12.53 -9.15
N VAL A 94 -14.83 13.22 -8.23
CA VAL A 94 -15.46 14.25 -7.41
C VAL A 94 -15.83 15.44 -8.28
N ARG A 95 -17.13 15.76 -8.32
CA ARG A 95 -17.63 16.92 -9.04
C ARG A 95 -17.64 18.13 -8.10
N ASN A 96 -16.67 19.02 -8.29
CA ASN A 96 -16.54 20.25 -7.51
C ASN A 96 -17.30 21.39 -8.21
N PRO A 97 -18.41 21.90 -7.65
CA PRO A 97 -19.19 22.96 -8.28
C PRO A 97 -18.37 24.22 -8.53
N GLY A 98 -18.53 24.81 -9.72
CA GLY A 98 -17.90 26.08 -10.09
C GLY A 98 -16.43 25.97 -10.52
N THR A 99 -15.85 24.77 -10.58
CA THR A 99 -14.48 24.58 -11.06
C THR A 99 -14.42 24.30 -12.56
N ASN A 100 -13.23 24.41 -13.14
CA ASN A 100 -13.01 23.98 -14.52
C ASN A 100 -13.19 22.46 -14.68
N SER A 101 -12.91 21.66 -13.64
CA SER A 101 -13.07 20.21 -13.72
C SER A 101 -14.54 19.81 -13.87
N GLU A 102 -15.48 20.54 -13.26
CA GLU A 102 -16.91 20.33 -13.49
C GLU A 102 -17.29 20.45 -14.97
N LYS A 103 -16.66 21.37 -15.71
CA LYS A 103 -17.00 21.66 -17.11
C LYS A 103 -16.24 20.79 -18.12
N LEU A 104 -15.02 20.37 -17.76
CA LEU A 104 -14.08 19.70 -18.67
C LEU A 104 -14.13 18.17 -18.60
N VAL A 105 -14.68 17.61 -17.53
CA VAL A 105 -14.87 16.15 -17.42
C VAL A 105 -16.07 15.74 -18.28
N ASP A 106 -15.88 14.68 -19.09
CA ASP A 106 -16.96 14.05 -19.85
C ASP A 106 -17.77 13.12 -18.93
N TRP A 107 -18.83 13.66 -18.34
CA TRP A 107 -19.69 12.98 -17.37
C TRP A 107 -20.60 11.95 -18.05
N ASN A 108 -20.41 10.68 -17.68
CA ASN A 108 -21.15 9.54 -18.24
C ASN A 108 -21.00 8.32 -17.32
N ASN A 109 -21.48 7.15 -17.77
CA ASN A 109 -21.40 5.90 -16.99
C ASN A 109 -19.96 5.39 -16.73
N ILE A 110 -18.93 6.01 -17.32
CA ILE A 110 -17.51 5.72 -17.08
C ILE A 110 -16.90 6.72 -16.10
N ASN A 111 -17.18 8.02 -16.28
CA ASN A 111 -16.79 9.08 -15.35
C ASN A 111 -17.99 9.45 -14.49
N GLN A 112 -18.30 8.58 -13.53
CA GLN A 112 -19.40 8.76 -12.60
C GLN A 112 -19.08 9.84 -11.58
N GLU A 113 -20.05 10.71 -11.28
CA GLU A 113 -19.86 11.83 -10.34
C GLU A 113 -20.07 11.39 -8.89
N ALA A 114 -19.17 11.83 -8.01
CA ALA A 114 -19.36 11.81 -6.56
C ALA A 114 -19.42 13.25 -6.05
N SER A 115 -20.23 13.47 -5.01
CA SER A 115 -20.30 14.78 -4.38
C SER A 115 -19.08 15.05 -3.49
N PRO A 116 -18.70 16.33 -3.26
CA PRO A 116 -17.62 16.67 -2.33
C PRO A 116 -17.87 16.15 -0.91
N GLU A 117 -19.12 16.06 -0.47
CA GLU A 117 -19.51 15.56 0.85
C GLU A 117 -19.20 14.06 0.98
N VAL A 118 -19.58 13.25 -0.02
CA VAL A 118 -19.25 11.82 -0.06
C VAL A 118 -17.73 11.60 -0.05
N TRP A 119 -16.98 12.43 -0.80
CA TRP A 119 -15.53 12.39 -0.77
C TRP A 119 -14.98 12.69 0.64
N ASN A 120 -15.46 13.74 1.29
CA ASN A 120 -15.00 14.13 2.63
C ASN A 120 -15.24 13.01 3.65
N ASP A 121 -16.38 12.34 3.59
CA ASP A 121 -16.71 11.22 4.48
C ASP A 121 -15.77 10.02 4.24
N LEU A 122 -15.56 9.63 2.97
CA LEU A 122 -14.64 8.54 2.62
C LEU A 122 -13.19 8.88 2.98
N TYR A 123 -12.78 10.12 2.78
CA TYR A 123 -11.46 10.61 3.14
C TYR A 123 -11.25 10.55 4.66
N ALA A 124 -12.19 11.08 5.45
CA ALA A 124 -12.13 11.03 6.90
C ALA A 124 -12.08 9.58 7.44
N ASN A 125 -12.87 8.68 6.85
CA ASN A 125 -12.83 7.26 7.20
C ASN A 125 -11.47 6.62 6.89
N SER A 126 -10.90 6.93 5.73
CA SER A 126 -9.58 6.44 5.32
C SER A 126 -8.49 6.94 6.27
N ILE A 127 -8.49 8.22 6.62
CA ILE A 127 -7.53 8.79 7.60
C ILE A 127 -7.70 8.15 8.98
N SER A 128 -8.93 7.96 9.45
CA SER A 128 -9.20 7.28 10.72
C SER A 128 -8.64 5.86 10.72
N HIS A 129 -8.79 5.13 9.61
CA HIS A 129 -8.23 3.80 9.46
C HIS A 129 -6.70 3.83 9.48
N MET A 130 -6.07 4.71 8.69
CA MET A 130 -4.60 4.80 8.60
C MET A 130 -3.92 5.20 9.93
N ASN A 131 -4.59 5.99 10.77
CA ASN A 131 -4.10 6.33 12.11
C ASN A 131 -4.33 5.21 13.15
N LYS A 132 -5.11 4.17 12.82
CA LYS A 132 -5.35 3.00 13.69
C LYS A 132 -4.63 1.75 13.19
N ALA A 133 -4.24 1.72 11.92
CA ALA A 133 -3.60 0.58 11.29
C ALA A 133 -2.27 0.27 12.01
N GLU A 134 -2.04 -1.03 12.21
CA GLU A 134 -0.82 -1.55 12.85
C GLU A 134 0.42 -1.43 11.96
#